data_AF-A0A344TZ54-F1
#
_entry.id   AF-A0A344TZ54-F1
#
_cell.length_a   1.000
_cell.length_b   1.000
_cell.length_c   1.000
_cell.angle_alpha   90.00
_cell.angle_beta   90.00
_cell.angle_gamma   90.00
#
_symmetry.space_group_name_H-M   'P 1'
#
loop_
_entity.id
_entity.type
_entity.pdbx_description
1 polymer ?
#
loop_
_entity_poly.entity_id
_entity_poly.type
_entity_poly.pdbx_seq_one_letter_code
_entity_poly.pdbx_strand_id
1 'polypeptide(L)'
;MIPRNRPVINERDIAERAGVPLTTWRRRDAPAFRQRVPALFDGRVLVYDQAQVHAYLNGQPIPPLPASPHPDDLLNDQEAAALLGVTPGTIRAYASQNYLPRGTTVYGLRLWTRQDIEARRDTPPRQGQGGGRPPGKSGPTKAHAYADDPRLRLAAQALTASPDTPRTRLAAALAEQHGSSTRTWERLLAQAARTPAQ
;
A
#
# COMPACT_ATOMS: atom_id res chain seq x y z
N MET A 1 18.14 -10.86 3.26
CA MET A 1 18.91 -10.47 2.07
C MET A 1 19.37 -11.71 1.32
N ILE A 2 19.53 -11.64 0.00
CA ILE A 2 20.20 -12.69 -0.77
C ILE A 2 21.66 -12.26 -0.96
N PRO A 3 22.65 -13.02 -0.45
CA PRO A 3 24.04 -12.68 -0.67
C PRO A 3 24.45 -12.80 -2.13
N ARG A 4 25.44 -12.01 -2.56
CA ARG A 4 25.98 -12.10 -3.93
C ARG A 4 26.34 -13.54 -4.32
N ASN A 5 25.99 -13.91 -5.56
CA ASN A 5 26.28 -15.21 -6.18
C ASN A 5 25.70 -16.42 -5.42
N ARG A 6 24.71 -16.21 -4.54
CA ARG A 6 23.96 -17.29 -3.90
C ARG A 6 22.63 -17.50 -4.63
N PRO A 7 22.47 -18.61 -5.37
CA PRO A 7 21.18 -18.91 -5.98
C PRO A 7 20.17 -19.26 -4.89
N VAL A 8 18.92 -18.91 -5.14
CA VAL A 8 17.81 -19.10 -4.20
C VAL A 8 16.73 -19.95 -4.81
N ILE A 9 15.95 -20.62 -3.96
CA ILE A 9 14.82 -21.45 -4.35
C ILE A 9 13.64 -21.27 -3.39
N ASN A 10 12.43 -21.54 -3.87
CA ASN A 10 11.21 -21.49 -3.05
C ASN A 10 10.73 -22.92 -2.68
N GLU A 11 9.73 -23.02 -1.81
CA GLU A 11 9.22 -24.33 -1.36
C GLU A 11 8.65 -25.22 -2.48
N ARG A 12 8.20 -24.63 -3.60
CA ARG A 12 7.74 -25.41 -4.75
C ARG A 12 8.90 -26.18 -5.37
N ASP A 13 10.01 -25.50 -5.60
CA ASP A 13 11.21 -26.12 -6.16
C ASP A 13 11.83 -27.13 -5.18
N ILE A 14 11.73 -26.86 -3.87
CA ILE A 14 12.17 -27.81 -2.83
C ILE A 14 11.31 -29.09 -2.88
N ALA A 15 9.99 -28.94 -2.94
CA ALA A 15 9.07 -30.07 -3.02
C ALA A 15 9.30 -30.91 -4.28
N GLU A 16 9.52 -30.26 -5.41
CA GLU A 16 9.87 -30.91 -6.68
C GLU A 16 11.17 -31.72 -6.56
N ARG A 17 12.22 -31.14 -5.97
CA ARG A 17 13.50 -31.84 -5.71
C ARG A 17 13.37 -32.99 -4.72
N ALA A 18 12.47 -32.87 -3.74
CA ALA A 18 12.15 -33.93 -2.80
C ALA A 18 11.24 -35.02 -3.40
N GLY A 19 10.77 -34.84 -4.65
CA GLY A 19 9.92 -35.81 -5.34
C GLY A 19 8.50 -35.90 -4.77
N VAL A 20 8.01 -34.84 -4.12
CA VAL A 20 6.68 -34.84 -3.49
C VAL A 20 5.84 -33.62 -3.91
N PRO A 21 4.51 -33.72 -3.94
CA PRO A 21 3.65 -32.56 -4.18
C PRO A 21 3.86 -31.45 -3.14
N LEU A 22 3.78 -30.19 -3.56
CA LEU A 22 3.97 -29.02 -2.67
C LEU A 22 3.07 -29.05 -1.44
N THR A 23 1.83 -29.50 -1.59
CA THR A 23 0.88 -29.63 -0.47
C THR A 23 1.34 -30.64 0.57
N THR A 24 1.84 -31.79 0.11
CA THR A 24 2.43 -32.83 0.96
C THR A 24 3.70 -32.34 1.65
N TRP A 25 4.60 -31.70 0.91
CA TRP A 25 5.81 -31.09 1.46
C TRP A 25 5.48 -30.10 2.59
N ARG A 26 4.56 -29.17 2.34
CA ARG A 26 4.16 -28.13 3.31
C ARG A 26 3.59 -28.69 4.60
N ARG A 27 2.85 -29.79 4.50
CA ARG A 27 2.23 -30.43 5.67
C ARG A 27 3.22 -31.27 6.46
N ARG A 28 4.06 -32.06 5.79
CA ARG A 28 4.89 -33.10 6.43
C ARG A 28 6.30 -32.60 6.75
N ASP A 29 6.98 -32.04 5.77
CA ASP A 29 8.43 -31.84 5.81
C ASP A 29 8.82 -30.38 6.10
N ALA A 30 8.01 -29.43 5.59
CA ALA A 30 8.27 -27.99 5.75
C ALA A 30 8.38 -27.51 7.21
N PRO A 31 7.60 -28.00 8.19
CA PRO A 31 7.73 -27.55 9.58
C PRO A 31 9.13 -27.81 10.17
N ALA A 32 9.67 -29.03 9.99
CA ALA A 32 11.01 -29.38 10.45
C ALA A 32 12.09 -28.67 9.63
N PHE A 33 11.87 -28.55 8.32
CA PHE A 33 12.78 -27.84 7.41
C PHE A 33 12.95 -26.36 7.82
N ARG A 34 11.86 -25.63 8.05
CA ARG A 34 11.88 -24.20 8.42
C ARG A 34 12.55 -23.92 9.76
N GLN A 35 12.61 -24.91 10.66
CA GLN A 35 13.34 -24.79 11.93
C GLN A 35 14.86 -24.86 11.73
N ARG A 36 15.32 -25.53 10.67
CA ARG A 36 16.76 -25.71 10.40
C ARG A 36 17.30 -24.76 9.34
N VAL A 37 16.51 -24.48 8.31
CA VAL A 37 16.89 -23.59 7.20
C VAL A 37 16.05 -22.32 7.28
N PRO A 38 16.65 -21.19 7.70
CA PRO A 38 15.93 -19.93 7.78
C PRO A 38 15.59 -19.41 6.37
N ALA A 39 14.43 -18.78 6.24
CA ALA A 39 14.11 -18.02 5.03
C ALA A 39 15.01 -16.77 4.95
N LEU A 40 15.37 -16.36 3.74
CA LEU A 40 16.23 -15.18 3.52
C LEU A 40 15.49 -13.86 3.70
N PHE A 41 14.16 -13.90 3.68
CA PHE A 41 13.29 -12.75 3.90
C PHE A 41 12.05 -13.19 4.68
N ASP A 42 11.54 -12.27 5.50
CA ASP A 42 10.23 -12.40 6.11
C ASP A 42 9.16 -11.94 5.11
N GLY A 43 8.14 -12.77 4.89
CA GLY A 43 7.05 -12.41 4.00
C GLY A 43 6.20 -13.58 3.54
N ARG A 44 5.25 -13.27 2.64
CA ARG A 44 4.34 -14.27 2.07
C ARG A 44 5.04 -15.25 1.13
N VAL A 45 6.05 -14.78 0.41
CA VAL A 45 6.88 -15.61 -0.47
C VAL A 45 8.16 -15.93 0.28
N LEU A 46 8.30 -17.20 0.66
CA LEU A 46 9.50 -17.71 1.33
C LEU A 46 10.50 -18.18 0.28
N VAL A 47 11.71 -17.64 0.36
CA VAL A 47 12.87 -18.03 -0.45
C VAL A 47 14.02 -18.41 0.47
N TYR A 48 14.77 -19.41 0.06
CA TYR A 48 15.84 -20.03 0.83
C TYR A 48 17.12 -20.08 -0.01
N ASP A 49 18.27 -20.08 0.65
CA ASP A 49 19.55 -20.33 -0.02
C ASP A 49 19.59 -21.77 -0.56
N GLN A 50 19.92 -21.92 -1.85
CA GLN A 50 19.91 -23.22 -2.50
C GLN A 50 20.91 -24.21 -1.90
N ALA A 51 22.08 -23.75 -1.46
CA ALA A 51 23.10 -24.61 -0.88
C ALA A 51 22.67 -25.12 0.50
N GLN A 52 22.03 -24.27 1.31
CA GLN A 52 21.47 -24.65 2.60
C GLN A 52 20.36 -25.69 2.46
N VAL A 53 19.45 -25.50 1.51
CA VAL A 53 18.41 -26.50 1.21
C VAL A 53 19.04 -27.81 0.77
N HIS A 54 19.99 -27.77 -0.15
CA HIS A 54 20.64 -28.97 -0.65
C HIS A 54 21.36 -29.73 0.47
N ALA A 55 22.05 -29.02 1.37
CA ALA A 55 22.66 -29.62 2.54
C ALA A 55 21.62 -30.29 3.44
N TYR A 56 20.51 -29.62 3.73
CA TYR A 56 19.42 -30.19 4.52
C TYR A 56 18.84 -31.47 3.91
N LEU A 57 18.51 -31.45 2.61
CA LEU A 57 17.91 -32.61 1.93
C LEU A 57 18.86 -33.82 1.91
N ASN A 58 20.17 -33.59 1.86
CA ASN A 58 21.18 -34.65 1.88
C ASN A 58 21.66 -35.03 3.29
N GLY A 59 21.04 -34.49 4.35
CA GLY A 59 21.44 -34.74 5.74
C GLY A 59 22.84 -34.20 6.09
N GLN A 60 23.35 -33.25 5.31
CA GLN A 60 24.65 -32.63 5.53
C GLN A 60 24.55 -31.42 6.47
N PRO A 61 25.65 -31.01 7.12
CA PRO A 61 25.70 -29.76 7.89
C PRO A 61 25.31 -28.56 7.01
N ILE A 62 24.45 -27.68 7.55
CA ILE A 62 23.97 -26.51 6.82
C ILE A 62 25.10 -25.47 6.74
N PRO A 63 25.53 -25.07 5.53
CA PRO A 63 26.58 -24.06 5.39
C PRO A 63 26.10 -22.69 5.90
N PRO A 64 26.95 -21.93 6.60
CA PRO A 64 26.60 -20.59 7.05
C PRO A 64 26.48 -19.64 5.84
N LEU A 65 25.62 -18.64 5.98
CA LEU A 65 25.58 -17.52 5.04
C LEU A 65 26.78 -16.60 5.29
N PRO A 66 27.32 -15.94 4.25
CA PRO A 66 28.34 -14.94 4.43
C PRO A 66 27.80 -13.80 5.31
N ALA A 67 28.58 -13.42 6.33
CA ALA A 67 28.19 -12.39 7.30
C ALA A 67 28.58 -10.97 6.85
N SER A 68 29.53 -10.84 5.92
CA SER A 68 30.00 -9.55 5.43
C SER A 68 29.05 -9.02 4.35
N PRO A 69 28.51 -7.79 4.49
CA PRO A 69 27.69 -7.16 3.47
C PRO A 69 28.48 -6.93 2.18
N HIS A 70 27.86 -7.18 1.04
CA HIS A 70 28.42 -6.94 -0.28
C HIS A 70 27.53 -5.98 -1.10
N PRO A 71 28.09 -5.06 -1.92
CA PRO A 71 27.31 -4.13 -2.74
C PRO A 71 26.28 -4.82 -3.66
N ASP A 72 26.65 -5.95 -4.26
CA ASP A 72 25.74 -6.75 -5.10
C ASP A 72 24.73 -7.62 -4.31
N ASP A 73 24.65 -7.52 -2.98
CA ASP A 73 23.63 -8.24 -2.21
C ASP A 73 22.24 -7.75 -2.59
N LEU A 74 21.30 -8.67 -2.77
CA LEU A 74 19.93 -8.32 -3.11
C LEU A 74 19.08 -8.14 -1.85
N LEU A 75 18.50 -6.96 -1.72
CA LEU A 75 17.63 -6.53 -0.62
C LEU A 75 16.17 -6.50 -1.08
N ASN A 76 15.26 -6.93 -0.22
CA ASN A 76 13.83 -6.70 -0.44
C ASN A 76 13.44 -5.25 -0.10
N ASP A 77 12.17 -4.89 -0.28
CA ASP A 77 11.69 -3.54 0.00
C ASP A 77 11.80 -3.15 1.47
N GLN A 78 11.67 -4.10 2.40
CA GLN A 78 11.82 -3.87 3.84
C GLN A 78 13.27 -3.57 4.25
N GLU A 79 14.22 -4.37 3.78
CA GLU A 79 15.64 -4.20 4.06
C GLU A 79 16.19 -2.93 3.39
N ALA A 80 15.79 -2.68 2.14
CA ALA A 80 16.13 -1.44 1.44
C ALA A 80 15.57 -0.20 2.17
N ALA A 81 14.33 -0.29 2.67
CA ALA A 81 13.70 0.76 3.45
C ALA A 81 14.44 1.01 4.76
N ALA A 82 14.83 -0.04 5.47
CA ALA A 82 15.64 0.07 6.68
C ALA A 82 17.00 0.74 6.40
N LEU A 83 17.65 0.42 5.28
CA LEU A 83 18.93 1.02 4.88
C LEU A 83 18.80 2.53 4.58
N LEU A 84 17.71 2.95 3.96
CA LEU A 84 17.43 4.37 3.66
C LEU A 84 16.76 5.14 4.79
N GLY A 85 16.29 4.48 5.84
CA GLY A 85 15.48 5.11 6.89
C GLY A 85 14.10 5.61 6.39
N VAL A 86 13.51 4.92 5.40
CA VAL A 86 12.20 5.25 4.82
C VAL A 86 11.21 4.09 4.98
N THR A 87 9.99 4.22 4.44
CA THR A 87 9.02 3.11 4.44
C THR A 87 9.23 2.19 3.22
N PRO A 88 8.85 0.90 3.29
CA PRO A 88 8.87 0.01 2.12
C PRO A 88 8.02 0.53 0.94
N GLY A 89 6.92 1.23 1.24
CA GLY A 89 6.11 1.92 0.24
C GLY A 89 6.88 2.99 -0.53
N THR A 90 7.77 3.72 0.16
CA THR A 90 8.65 4.73 -0.43
C THR A 90 9.65 4.10 -1.40
N ILE A 91 10.23 2.93 -1.06
CA ILE A 91 11.12 2.20 -1.98
C ILE A 91 10.40 1.87 -3.28
N ARG A 92 9.18 1.33 -3.19
CA ARG A 92 8.36 1.02 -4.36
C ARG A 92 8.00 2.27 -5.17
N ALA A 93 7.73 3.39 -4.52
CA ALA A 93 7.49 4.67 -5.17
C ALA A 93 8.75 5.22 -5.86
N TYR A 94 9.92 5.10 -5.25
CA TYR A 94 11.19 5.47 -5.89
C TYR A 94 11.47 4.63 -7.13
N ALA A 95 11.22 3.32 -7.06
CA ALA A 95 11.38 2.44 -8.21
C ALA A 95 10.35 2.72 -9.34
N SER A 96 9.15 3.24 -9.02
CA SER A 96 8.15 3.62 -10.04
C SER A 96 8.40 5.01 -10.63
N GLN A 97 9.00 5.91 -9.86
CA GLN A 97 9.35 7.28 -10.25
C GLN A 97 10.77 7.38 -10.84
N ASN A 98 11.45 6.26 -11.06
CA ASN A 98 12.83 6.15 -11.55
C ASN A 98 13.90 6.84 -10.67
N TYR A 99 13.60 7.06 -9.38
CA TYR A 99 14.60 7.48 -8.39
C TYR A 99 15.45 6.31 -7.88
N LEU A 100 14.95 5.09 -8.06
CA LEU A 100 15.71 3.85 -7.90
C LEU A 100 15.54 3.03 -9.18
N PRO A 101 16.50 2.14 -9.49
CA PRO A 101 16.29 1.13 -10.51
C PRO A 101 15.00 0.37 -10.28
N ARG A 102 14.43 -0.18 -11.34
CA ARG A 102 13.23 -1.00 -11.19
C ARG A 102 13.49 -2.19 -10.27
N GLY A 103 14.71 -2.71 -10.18
CA GLY A 103 15.00 -3.91 -9.38
C GLY A 103 14.57 -5.18 -10.11
N THR A 104 15.08 -6.30 -9.63
CA THR A 104 14.96 -7.62 -10.26
C THR A 104 13.86 -8.42 -9.55
N THR A 105 13.09 -9.20 -10.30
CA THR A 105 12.05 -10.05 -9.74
C THR A 105 12.52 -11.49 -9.59
N VAL A 106 12.44 -12.03 -8.37
CA VAL A 106 12.81 -13.41 -8.03
C VAL A 106 11.64 -14.05 -7.29
N TYR A 107 11.01 -15.07 -7.87
CA TYR A 107 9.80 -15.71 -7.33
C TYR A 107 8.66 -14.74 -6.96
N GLY A 108 8.57 -13.60 -7.66
CA GLY A 108 7.59 -12.54 -7.38
C GLY A 108 8.02 -11.53 -6.31
N LEU A 109 9.15 -11.74 -5.64
CA LEU A 109 9.79 -10.73 -4.79
C LEU A 109 10.55 -9.75 -5.68
N ARG A 110 10.38 -8.46 -5.42
CA ARG A 110 11.13 -7.41 -6.10
C ARG A 110 12.31 -7.02 -5.23
N LEU A 111 13.51 -7.10 -5.81
CA LEU A 111 14.77 -6.97 -5.09
C LEU A 111 15.66 -5.91 -5.75
N TRP A 112 16.50 -5.26 -4.95
CA TRP A 112 17.46 -4.24 -5.40
C TRP A 112 18.85 -4.58 -4.89
N THR A 113 19.88 -4.20 -5.61
CA THR A 113 21.24 -4.35 -5.09
C THR A 113 21.44 -3.38 -3.92
N ARG A 114 22.22 -3.78 -2.91
CA ARG A 114 22.62 -2.90 -1.82
C ARG A 114 23.28 -1.63 -2.35
N GLN A 115 24.11 -1.76 -3.38
CA GLN A 115 24.76 -0.64 -4.06
C GLN A 115 23.77 0.40 -4.58
N ASP A 116 22.69 -0.02 -5.24
CA ASP A 116 21.67 0.91 -5.76
C ASP A 116 21.01 1.70 -4.62
N ILE A 117 20.76 1.03 -3.50
CA ILE A 117 20.15 1.64 -2.31
C ILE A 117 21.14 2.60 -1.63
N GLU A 118 22.41 2.21 -1.50
CA GLU A 118 23.46 3.07 -0.93
C GLU A 118 23.73 4.29 -1.82
N ALA A 119 23.83 4.11 -3.14
CA ALA A 119 23.98 5.23 -4.08
C ALA A 119 22.82 6.22 -3.97
N ARG A 120 21.60 5.72 -3.73
CA ARG A 120 20.42 6.55 -3.48
C ARG A 120 20.49 7.31 -2.15
N ARG A 121 21.03 6.68 -1.11
CA ARG A 121 21.27 7.33 0.20
C ARG A 121 22.25 8.49 0.05
N ASP A 122 23.31 8.26 -0.72
CA ASP A 122 24.42 9.20 -0.89
C ASP A 122 24.06 10.31 -1.88
N THR A 123 23.09 10.07 -2.78
CA THR A 123 22.48 11.07 -3.67
C THR A 123 21.00 11.28 -3.30
N PRO A 124 20.69 11.89 -2.14
CA PRO A 124 19.32 12.20 -1.78
C PRO A 124 18.73 13.18 -2.80
N PRO A 125 17.41 13.14 -3.06
CA PRO A 125 16.81 14.10 -3.97
C PRO A 125 16.98 15.47 -3.31
N ARG A 126 17.45 16.49 -4.05
CA ARG A 126 17.48 17.86 -3.52
C ARG A 126 16.09 18.19 -3.00
N GLN A 127 15.98 18.40 -1.68
CA GLN A 127 14.75 18.89 -1.06
C GLN A 127 14.29 20.12 -1.85
N GLY A 128 13.12 20.05 -2.48
CA GLY A 128 12.52 21.16 -3.21
C GLY A 128 12.36 21.00 -4.73
N GLN A 129 12.99 20.00 -5.38
CA GLN A 129 12.74 19.71 -6.80
C GLN A 129 12.00 18.39 -6.96
N GLY A 130 10.67 18.44 -6.88
CA GLY A 130 9.83 17.32 -7.28
C GLY A 130 8.92 16.83 -6.16
N GLY A 131 7.62 17.09 -6.33
CA GLY A 131 6.59 16.33 -5.63
C GLY A 131 5.93 17.03 -4.45
N GLY A 132 5.91 18.37 -4.40
CA GLY A 132 4.70 19.00 -3.90
C GLY A 132 3.53 18.47 -4.72
N ARG A 133 2.40 18.12 -4.08
CA ARG A 133 1.15 17.91 -4.80
C ARG A 133 1.02 19.11 -5.74
N PRO A 134 0.91 18.94 -7.07
CA PRO A 134 0.59 20.06 -7.94
C PRO A 134 -0.59 20.76 -7.28
N PRO A 135 -0.57 22.09 -7.05
CA PRO A 135 -1.75 22.77 -6.55
C PRO A 135 -2.88 22.26 -7.44
N GLY A 136 -3.81 21.50 -6.85
CA GLY A 136 -4.86 20.88 -7.62
C GLY A 136 -5.45 22.00 -8.44
N LYS A 137 -5.60 21.82 -9.76
CA LYS A 137 -6.14 22.89 -10.61
C LYS A 137 -7.29 23.51 -9.84
N SER A 138 -7.16 24.77 -9.46
CA SER A 138 -8.24 25.57 -8.91
C SER A 138 -9.22 25.83 -10.05
N GLY A 139 -9.74 24.75 -10.63
CA GLY A 139 -10.95 24.79 -11.40
C GLY A 139 -12.08 25.09 -10.41
N PRO A 140 -13.17 25.71 -10.88
CA PRO A 140 -14.32 25.94 -10.03
C PRO A 140 -14.69 24.60 -9.36
N THR A 141 -14.76 24.62 -8.03
CA THR A 141 -15.32 23.54 -7.23
C THR A 141 -16.59 23.09 -7.93
N LYS A 142 -16.68 21.80 -8.29
CA LYS A 142 -17.92 21.27 -8.90
C LYS A 142 -19.08 21.77 -8.05
N ALA A 143 -20.02 22.49 -8.67
CA ALA A 143 -21.19 23.00 -7.98
C ALA A 143 -21.82 21.86 -7.18
N HIS A 144 -22.14 22.11 -5.91
CA HIS A 144 -22.81 21.11 -5.08
C HIS A 144 -24.05 20.61 -5.82
N ALA A 145 -24.39 19.32 -5.67
CA ALA A 145 -25.43 18.65 -6.44
C ALA A 145 -26.83 19.30 -6.37
N TYR A 146 -27.03 20.28 -5.50
CA TYR A 146 -28.27 21.03 -5.31
C TYR A 146 -28.12 22.54 -5.55
N ALA A 147 -26.98 23.04 -6.04
CA ALA A 147 -26.73 24.48 -6.19
C ALA A 147 -27.79 25.18 -7.06
N ASP A 148 -28.35 24.46 -8.03
CA ASP A 148 -29.42 24.93 -8.93
C ASP A 148 -30.80 24.33 -8.60
N ASP A 149 -30.97 23.68 -7.43
CA ASP A 149 -32.26 23.10 -7.05
C ASP A 149 -33.24 24.21 -6.64
N PRO A 150 -34.38 24.39 -7.34
CA PRO A 150 -35.35 25.44 -7.03
C PRO A 150 -35.93 25.31 -5.60
N ARG A 151 -35.83 24.13 -4.98
CA ARG A 151 -36.29 23.85 -3.62
C ARG A 151 -35.38 24.44 -2.55
N LEU A 152 -34.15 24.84 -2.87
CA LEU A 152 -33.28 25.55 -1.92
C LEU A 152 -33.89 26.89 -1.49
N ARG A 153 -34.58 27.60 -2.39
CA ARG A 153 -35.26 28.86 -2.05
C ARG A 153 -36.38 28.63 -1.05
N LEU A 154 -37.15 27.57 -1.24
CA LEU A 154 -38.23 27.16 -0.32
C LEU A 154 -37.67 26.75 1.05
N ALA A 155 -36.57 26.00 1.06
CA ALA A 155 -35.87 25.61 2.28
C ALA A 155 -35.32 26.83 3.05
N ALA A 156 -34.75 27.82 2.35
CA ALA A 156 -34.27 29.06 2.96
C ALA A 156 -35.42 29.90 3.54
N GLN A 157 -36.52 30.07 2.79
CA GLN A 157 -37.72 30.78 3.27
C GLN A 157 -38.32 30.11 4.51
N ALA A 158 -38.38 28.78 4.52
CA ALA A 158 -38.88 28.01 5.66
C ALA A 158 -37.99 28.18 6.91
N LEU A 159 -36.67 28.25 6.77
CA LEU A 159 -35.75 28.54 7.88
C LEU A 159 -35.95 29.96 8.43
N THR A 160 -36.20 30.95 7.57
CA THR A 160 -36.44 32.34 7.99
C THR A 160 -37.81 32.50 8.66
N ALA A 161 -38.85 31.84 8.13
CA ALA A 161 -40.21 31.95 8.64
C ALA A 161 -40.43 31.18 9.95
N SER A 162 -39.58 30.22 10.28
CA SER A 162 -39.75 29.33 11.44
C SER A 162 -38.42 28.99 12.11
N PRO A 163 -37.73 29.99 12.71
CA PRO A 163 -36.39 29.81 13.27
C PRO A 163 -36.35 28.84 14.46
N ASP A 164 -37.44 28.76 15.23
CA ASP A 164 -37.54 27.92 16.43
C ASP A 164 -38.06 26.51 16.16
N THR A 165 -38.39 26.19 14.91
CA THR A 165 -38.89 24.86 14.55
C THR A 165 -37.74 23.88 14.29
N PRO A 166 -37.74 22.68 14.88
CA PRO A 166 -36.72 21.67 14.62
C PRO A 166 -36.65 21.32 13.13
N ARG A 167 -35.44 21.30 12.56
CA ARG A 167 -35.20 21.05 11.12
C ARG A 167 -35.83 19.76 10.60
N THR A 168 -35.89 18.71 11.43
CA THR A 168 -36.53 17.44 11.08
C THR A 168 -38.05 17.59 10.90
N ARG A 169 -38.70 18.40 11.74
CA ARG A 169 -40.14 18.69 11.63
C ARG A 169 -40.44 19.57 10.41
N LEU A 170 -39.57 20.55 10.16
CA LEU A 170 -39.65 21.42 8.99
C LEU A 170 -39.44 20.63 7.68
N ALA A 171 -38.49 19.69 7.66
CA ALA A 171 -38.25 18.80 6.52
C ALA A 171 -39.44 17.88 6.23
N ALA A 172 -40.11 17.38 7.28
CA ALA A 172 -41.30 16.55 7.12
C ALA A 172 -42.47 17.35 6.54
N ALA A 173 -42.72 18.56 7.05
CA ALA A 173 -43.75 19.45 6.52
C ALA A 173 -43.50 19.85 5.05
N LEU A 174 -42.25 20.16 4.69
CA LEU A 174 -41.87 20.46 3.31
C LEU A 174 -41.99 19.25 2.37
N ALA A 175 -41.69 18.05 2.88
CA ALA A 175 -41.89 16.80 2.14
C ALA A 175 -43.37 16.53 1.85
N GLU A 176 -44.26 16.78 2.82
CA GLU A 176 -45.71 16.63 2.65
C GLU A 176 -46.29 17.68 1.69
N GLN A 177 -45.86 18.94 1.80
CA GLN A 177 -46.42 20.06 1.04
C GLN A 177 -45.89 20.18 -0.39
N HIS A 178 -44.63 19.83 -0.62
CA HIS A 178 -43.95 20.02 -1.92
C HIS A 178 -43.45 18.71 -2.55
N GLY A 179 -43.73 17.57 -1.91
CA GLY A 179 -43.29 16.24 -2.35
C GLY A 179 -41.79 16.01 -2.11
N SER A 180 -41.30 14.82 -2.50
CA SER A 180 -39.95 14.28 -2.22
C SER A 180 -39.75 13.77 -0.79
N SER A 181 -38.68 13.00 -0.59
CA SER A 181 -38.43 12.39 0.72
C SER A 181 -37.99 13.42 1.76
N THR A 182 -38.37 13.19 3.01
CA THR A 182 -37.92 13.97 4.18
C THR A 182 -36.40 14.13 4.20
N ARG A 183 -35.66 13.06 3.89
CA ARG A 183 -34.19 13.07 3.83
C ARG A 183 -33.63 14.01 2.77
N THR A 184 -34.36 14.25 1.68
CA THR A 184 -34.00 15.24 0.65
C THR A 184 -34.16 16.65 1.19
N TRP A 185 -35.28 16.93 1.87
CA TRP A 185 -35.53 18.23 2.48
C TRP A 185 -34.58 18.54 3.64
N GLU A 186 -34.19 17.55 4.45
CA GLU A 186 -33.15 17.73 5.48
C GLU A 186 -31.81 18.17 4.87
N ARG A 187 -31.43 17.58 3.72
CA ARG A 187 -30.20 17.96 3.01
C ARG A 187 -30.29 19.37 2.42
N LEU A 188 -31.45 19.74 1.86
CA LEU A 188 -31.68 21.08 1.32
C LEU A 188 -31.67 22.15 2.42
N LEU A 189 -32.29 21.88 3.58
CA LEU A 189 -32.24 22.75 4.75
C LEU A 189 -30.81 22.92 5.29
N ALA A 190 -30.04 21.84 5.35
CA ALA A 190 -28.63 21.89 5.75
C ALA A 190 -27.78 22.71 4.78
N GLN A 191 -28.08 22.64 3.48
CA GLN A 191 -27.38 23.41 2.45
C GLN A 191 -27.78 24.90 2.49
N ALA A 192 -29.07 25.21 2.63
CA ALA A 192 -29.59 26.57 2.77
C ALA A 192 -29.02 27.28 4.01
N ALA A 193 -28.86 26.55 5.13
CA ALA A 193 -28.24 27.10 6.33
C ALA A 193 -26.74 27.45 6.17
N ARG A 194 -26.04 26.80 5.22
CA ARG A 194 -24.62 27.07 4.92
C ARG A 194 -24.41 28.20 3.92
N THR A 195 -25.44 28.49 3.12
CA THR A 195 -25.41 29.52 2.08
C THR A 195 -26.58 30.45 2.33
N PRO A 196 -26.51 31.35 3.32
CA PRO A 196 -27.57 32.33 3.53
C PRO A 196 -27.69 33.16 2.25
N ALA A 197 -28.89 33.22 1.67
CA ALA A 197 -29.18 34.08 0.54
C ALA A 197 -28.83 35.53 0.94
N GLN A 198 -27.95 36.17 0.18
CA GLN A 198 -27.82 37.62 0.17
C GLN A 198 -29.00 38.22 -0.58
#